data_AF-A0A971YSQ6-F1
#
_entry.id   AF-A0A971YSQ6-F1
#
_cell.length_a   1.000
_cell.length_b   1.000
_cell.length_c   1.000
_cell.angle_alpha   90.00
_cell.angle_beta   90.00
_cell.angle_gamma   90.00
#
_symmetry.space_group_name_H-M   'P 1'
#
loop_
_entity.id
_entity.type
_entity.pdbx_description
1 polymer ?
#
loop_
_entity_poly.entity_id
_entity_poly.type
_entity_poly.pdbx_seq_one_letter_code
_entity_poly.pdbx_strand_id
1 'polypeptide(L)' 'MSWLPNVDYYNPMVRFIYDVTEPVLAPFRQLLPSVGGIDFSPILVFLVLDFVRRILLQVLISL' A
#
# COMPACT_ATOMS: atom_id res chain seq x y z
N MET A 1 7.20 2.51 9.67
CA MET A 1 5.81 2.81 10.06
C MET A 1 5.80 4.05 10.95
N SER A 2 5.80 5.24 10.35
CA SER A 2 5.80 6.54 11.06
C SER A 2 4.59 7.42 10.72
N TRP A 3 3.72 6.98 9.81
CA TRP A 3 2.58 7.77 9.31
C TRP A 3 1.56 8.10 10.39
N LEU A 4 1.39 7.18 11.34
CA LEU A 4 0.45 7.31 12.43
C LEU A 4 1.23 7.20 13.75
N PRO A 5 1.72 8.33 14.29
CA PRO A 5 2.53 8.33 15.52
C PRO A 5 1.75 7.89 16.77
N ASN A 6 0.42 7.91 16.73
CA ASN A 6 -0.47 7.60 17.86
C ASN A 6 -1.17 6.23 17.73
N VAL A 7 -0.67 5.33 16.88
CA VAL A 7 -1.23 3.98 16.73
C VAL A 7 -0.40 2.98 17.55
N ASP A 8 -1.09 2.14 18.32
CA ASP A 8 -0.47 0.99 18.98
C ASP A 8 -0.27 -0.16 17.99
N TYR A 9 0.98 -0.31 17.51
CA TYR A 9 1.36 -1.37 16.56
C TYR A 9 1.43 -2.77 17.20
N TYR A 10 1.37 -2.87 18.53
CA TYR A 10 1.27 -4.16 19.23
C TYR A 10 -0.17 -4.68 19.31
N ASN A 11 -1.15 -3.84 18.99
CA ASN A 11 -2.53 -4.26 18.91
C ASN A 11 -2.69 -5.38 17.85
N PRO A 12 -3.26 -6.54 18.20
CA PRO A 12 -3.42 -7.66 17.28
C PRO A 12 -4.13 -7.31 15.97
N MET A 13 -5.10 -6.38 16.01
CA MET A 13 -5.82 -5.95 14.81
C MET A 13 -4.94 -5.13 13.88
N VAL A 14 -4.11 -4.23 14.44
CA VAL A 14 -3.16 -3.43 13.65
C VAL A 14 -2.10 -4.33 13.03
N ARG A 15 -1.59 -5.30 13.80
CA ARG A 15 -0.62 -6.28 13.31
C ARG A 15 -1.21 -7.18 12.22
N PHE A 16 -2.45 -7.62 12.39
CA PHE A 16 -3.14 -8.38 11.35
C PHE A 16 -3.26 -7.58 10.04
N ILE A 17 -3.67 -6.31 10.11
CA ILE A 17 -3.74 -5.45 8.92
C ILE A 17 -2.36 -5.29 8.28
N TYR A 18 -1.32 -5.09 9.09
CA TYR A 18 0.07 -5.03 8.62
C TYR A 18 0.46 -6.30 7.88
N ASP A 19 0.32 -7.47 8.51
CA ASP A 19 0.73 -8.76 7.94
C ASP A 19 -0.02 -9.09 6.64
N VAL A 20 -1.29 -8.68 6.52
CA VAL A 20 -2.09 -8.88 5.30
C VAL A 20 -1.67 -7.93 4.18
N THR A 21 -1.30 -6.69 4.51
CA THR A 21 -0.93 -5.67 3.51
C THR A 21 0.54 -5.76 3.10
N GLU A 22 1.40 -6.34 3.93
CA GLU A 22 2.84 -6.40 3.74
C GLU A 22 3.28 -7.11 2.46
N PRO A 23 2.70 -8.25 2.01
CA PRO A 23 3.06 -8.88 0.74
C PRO A 23 2.84 -7.97 -0.48
N VAL A 24 1.87 -7.06 -0.39
CA VAL A 24 1.57 -6.08 -1.44
C VAL A 24 2.47 -4.85 -1.31
N LEU A 25 2.78 -4.39 -0.09
CA LEU A 25 3.61 -3.20 0.13
C LEU A 25 5.11 -3.45 -0.05
N ALA A 26 5.60 -4.63 0.34
CA ALA A 26 7.03 -4.95 0.38
C ALA A 26 7.74 -4.80 -0.99
N PRO A 27 7.17 -5.25 -2.13
CA PRO A 27 7.78 -5.00 -3.44
C PRO A 27 7.86 -3.51 -3.79
N PHE A 28 6.87 -2.72 -3.36
CA PHE A 28 6.80 -1.29 -3.67
C PHE A 28 7.74 -0.46 -2.80
N ARG A 29 8.09 -0.92 -1.60
CA ARG A 29 9.16 -0.32 -0.77
C ARG A 29 10.54 -0.40 -1.40
N GLN A 30 10.77 -1.38 -2.29
CA GLN A 30 12.02 -1.47 -3.06
C GLN A 30 12.07 -0.44 -4.19
N LEU A 31 10.91 -0.06 -4.74
CA LEU A 31 10.79 0.96 -5.78
C LEU A 31 10.85 2.38 -5.22
N LEU A 32 10.19 2.61 -4.09
CA LEU A 32 10.19 3.88 -3.36
C LEU A 32 10.67 3.64 -1.93
N PRO A 33 11.97 3.80 -1.66
CA PRO A 33 12.49 3.67 -0.30
C PRO A 33 11.87 4.73 0.61
N SER A 34 11.80 4.42 1.91
CA SER A 34 11.27 5.35 2.90
C SER A 34 12.15 6.61 3.00
N VAL A 35 11.55 7.79 2.93
CA VAL A 35 12.25 9.07 3.05
C VAL A 35 11.91 9.69 4.41
N GLY A 36 12.93 10.06 5.19
CA GLY A 36 12.72 10.64 6.53
C GLY A 36 11.98 9.71 7.50
N GLY A 37 12.10 8.39 7.33
CA GLY A 37 11.39 7.38 8.12
C GLY A 37 9.92 7.18 7.75
N ILE A 38 9.41 7.92 6.76
CA ILE A 38 8.05 7.82 6.23
C ILE A 38 8.04 6.87 5.03
N ASP A 39 7.14 5.88 5.08
CA ASP A 39 6.99 4.86 4.04
C ASP A 39 6.01 5.30 2.94
N PHE A 40 6.49 5.70 1.77
CA PHE A 40 5.61 6.15 0.67
C PHE A 40 5.00 5.01 -0.16
N SER A 41 5.33 3.75 0.14
CA SER A 41 4.80 2.60 -0.60
C SER A 41 3.27 2.49 -0.62
N PRO A 42 2.50 2.85 0.44
CA PRO A 42 1.04 2.77 0.39
C PRO A 42 0.45 3.70 -0.67
N ILE A 43 0.97 4.92 -0.81
CA ILE A 43 0.51 5.87 -1.84
C ILE A 43 0.74 5.29 -3.23
N LEU A 44 1.94 4.74 -3.47
CA LEU A 44 2.27 4.16 -4.77
C LEU A 44 1.38 2.95 -5.08
N VAL A 45 1.13 2.09 -4.10
CA VAL A 45 0.21 0.95 -4.25
C VAL A 45 -1.19 1.44 -4.64
N PHE A 46 -1.75 2.47 -3.97
CA PHE A 46 -3.05 3.01 -4.34
C PHE A 46 -3.09 3.56 -5.78
N LEU A 47 -2.03 4.26 -6.20
CA LEU A 47 -1.93 4.78 -7.57
C LEU A 47 -1.91 3.65 -8.61
N VAL A 48 -1.12 2.61 -8.36
CA VAL A 48 -1.03 1.45 -9.26
C VAL A 48 -2.35 0.68 -9.29
N LEU A 49 -2.99 0.47 -8.14
CA LEU A 49 -4.30 -0.18 -8.08
C LEU A 49 -5.39 0.60 -8.83
N ASP A 50 -5.44 1.93 -8.69
CA ASP A 50 -6.41 2.75 -9.42
C ASP A 50 -6.13 2.72 -10.93
N PHE A 51 -4.86 2.78 -11.33
CA PHE A 51 -4.46 2.69 -12.73
C PHE A 51 -4.86 1.34 -13.34
N VAL A 52 -4.55 0.22 -12.68
CA VAL A 52 -4.94 -1.13 -13.10
C VAL A 52 -6.46 -1.25 -13.17
N ARG A 53 -7.18 -0.76 -12.16
CA ARG A 53 -8.65 -0.73 -12.15
C ARG A 53 -9.23 -0.01 -13.37
N ARG A 54 -8.71 1.18 -13.71
CA ARG A 54 -9.19 1.93 -14.88
C ARG A 54 -8.97 1.18 -16.18
N ILE A 55 -7.79 0.57 -16.35
CA ILE A 55 -7.48 -0.26 -17.52
C ILE A 55 -8.44 -1.44 -17.60
N LEU A 56 -8.61 -2.18 -16.50
CA LEU A 56 -9.51 -3.34 -16.47
C LEU A 56 -10.95 -2.96 -16.83
N LEU A 57 -11.46 -1.86 -16.28
CA LEU A 57 -12.80 -1.35 -16.61
C LEU A 57 -12.90 -0.93 -18.07
N GLN A 58 -11.90 -0.22 -18.59
CA GLN A 58 -11.88 0.19 -19.99
C GLN A 58 -11.88 -1.02 -20.93
N VAL A 59 -11.05 -2.02 -20.65
CA VAL A 59 -10.99 -3.27 -21.43
C VAL A 59 -12.35 -3.98 -21.36
N LEU A 60 -12.91 -4.16 -20.17
CA LEU A 60 -14.21 -4.82 -19.98
C LEU A 60 -15.35 -4.12 -20.73
N ILE A 61 -15.38 -2.78 -20.74
CA ILE A 61 -16.40 -2.00 -21.46
C ILE A 61 -16.20 -2.06 -22.97
N SER A 62 -14.95 -2.21 -23.43
CA SER A 62 -14.63 -2.27 -24.86
C SER A 62 -14.88 -3.64 -25.52
N LEU A 63 -15.17 -4.67 -24.71
CA LEU A 63 -15.55 -6.02 -25.15
C LEU A 63 -17.05 -6.09 -25.44
#